data_AF-A0A151U1L4-F1
#
_entry.id   AF-A0A151U1L4-F1
#
_cell.length_a   1.000
_cell.length_b   1.000
_cell.length_c   1.000
_cell.angle_alpha   90.00
_cell.angle_beta   90.00
_cell.angle_gamma   90.00
#
_symmetry.space_group_name_H-M   'P 1'
#
loop_
_entity.id
_entity.type
_entity.pdbx_description
1 polymer ?
#
loop_
_entity_poly.entity_id
_entity_poly.type
_entity_poly.pdbx_seq_one_letter_code
_entity_poly.pdbx_strand_id
1 'polypeptide(L)'
;MRKEDGGMVFHNLYSFNLAMLEKLSWKFISYSDALVTCIFKAKYCPSVDFMDSTVDHSLSFCWRRIWNSRVLLREGYRWHIGDGKMINVWAQPWLRSPSQL
;
A
#
# COMPACT_ATOMS: atom_id res chain seq x y z
N MET A 1 -37.34 2.51 -6.02
CA MET A 1 -36.24 3.40 -6.39
C MET A 1 -35.05 2.52 -6.74
N ARG A 2 -34.62 2.49 -8.01
CA ARG A 2 -33.57 1.57 -8.46
C ARG A 2 -32.20 2.16 -8.08
N LYS A 3 -31.23 1.29 -7.83
CA LYS A 3 -29.86 1.64 -7.40
C LYS A 3 -29.06 2.45 -8.45
N GLU A 4 -29.67 2.69 -9.60
CA GLU A 4 -29.15 3.36 -10.80
C GLU A 4 -29.39 4.88 -10.75
N ASP A 5 -30.24 5.37 -9.83
CA ASP A 5 -30.55 6.80 -9.66
C ASP A 5 -29.57 7.52 -8.69
N GLY A 6 -28.26 7.41 -8.96
CA GLY A 6 -27.28 8.45 -8.63
C GLY A 6 -27.25 9.01 -7.21
N GLY A 7 -26.83 8.21 -6.22
CA GLY A 7 -26.58 8.69 -4.85
C GLY A 7 -25.11 8.78 -4.41
N MET A 8 -24.15 8.36 -5.25
CA MET A 8 -22.71 8.50 -4.98
C MET A 8 -21.97 8.60 -6.31
N VAL A 9 -21.23 9.69 -6.51
CA VAL A 9 -20.42 9.98 -7.72
C VAL A 9 -19.15 9.12 -7.72
N PHE A 10 -19.28 7.82 -7.50
CA PHE A 10 -18.20 6.84 -7.66
C PHE A 10 -18.54 5.97 -8.86
N HIS A 11 -18.14 6.45 -10.04
CA HIS A 11 -18.37 5.78 -11.33
C HIS A 11 -17.84 4.33 -11.33
N ASN A 12 -16.87 4.03 -10.45
CA ASN A 12 -16.40 2.68 -10.16
C ASN A 12 -16.03 2.53 -8.67
N LEU A 13 -16.93 1.89 -7.89
CA LEU A 13 -16.73 1.64 -6.46
C LEU A 13 -15.54 0.73 -6.17
N TYR A 14 -15.23 -0.19 -7.09
CA TYR A 14 -14.09 -1.10 -6.96
C TYR A 14 -12.78 -0.31 -7.06
N SER A 15 -12.62 0.52 -8.09
CA SER A 15 -11.43 1.36 -8.25
C SER A 15 -11.26 2.36 -7.10
N PHE A 16 -12.35 2.96 -6.62
CA PHE A 16 -12.29 3.86 -5.47
C PHE A 16 -11.82 3.13 -4.20
N ASN A 17 -12.40 1.97 -3.90
CA ASN A 17 -11.98 1.15 -2.76
C ASN A 17 -10.52 0.68 -2.90
N LEU A 18 -10.09 0.35 -4.11
CA LEU A 18 -8.72 -0.04 -4.39
C LEU A 18 -7.74 1.11 -4.13
N ALA A 19 -8.03 2.30 -4.64
CA ALA A 19 -7.25 3.51 -4.38
C ALA A 19 -7.21 3.87 -2.89
N MET A 20 -8.30 3.66 -2.15
CA MET A 20 -8.31 3.84 -0.69
C MET A 20 -7.41 2.83 0.02
N LEU A 21 -7.41 1.56 -0.42
CA LEU A 21 -6.53 0.53 0.14
C LEU A 21 -5.06 0.84 -0.15
N GLU A 22 -4.73 1.27 -1.36
CA GLU A 22 -3.39 1.74 -1.71
C GLU A 22 -2.96 2.91 -0.83
N LYS A 23 -3.83 3.92 -0.67
CA LYS A 23 -3.56 5.07 0.19
C LYS A 23 -3.35 4.68 1.65
N LEU A 24 -4.11 3.70 2.14
CA LEU A 24 -3.92 3.15 3.48
C LEU A 24 -2.57 2.43 3.57
N SER A 25 -2.27 1.52 2.65
CA SER A 25 -1.00 0.79 2.59
C SER A 25 0.21 1.71 2.42
N TRP A 26 0.06 2.85 1.72
CA TRP A 26 1.10 3.88 1.65
C TRP A 26 1.39 4.50 3.02
N LYS A 27 0.36 4.70 3.86
CA LYS A 27 0.56 5.18 5.24
C LYS A 27 1.34 4.17 6.09
N PHE A 28 1.14 2.88 5.87
CA PHE A 28 1.91 1.85 6.56
C PHE A 28 3.40 1.92 6.28
N ILE A 29 3.78 2.37 5.07
CA ILE A 29 5.17 2.52 4.65
C ILE A 29 5.73 3.88 5.11
N SER A 30 4.94 4.95 4.99
CA SER A 30 5.40 6.33 5.23
C SER A 30 5.33 6.78 6.68
N TYR A 31 4.41 6.20 7.47
CA TYR A 31 4.12 6.60 8.85
C TYR A 31 4.15 5.36 9.75
N SER A 32 5.36 4.89 10.05
CA SER A 32 5.60 3.73 10.91
C SER A 32 5.20 3.95 12.37
N ASP A 33 5.06 5.20 12.78
CA ASP A 33 4.70 5.67 14.13
C ASP A 33 3.18 5.79 14.36
N ALA A 34 2.39 5.80 13.28
CA ALA A 34 0.94 5.82 13.40
C ALA A 34 0.44 4.57 14.14
N LEU A 35 -0.44 4.75 15.12
CA LEU A 35 -0.96 3.67 15.97
C LEU A 35 -1.50 2.48 15.17
N VAL A 36 -2.21 2.76 14.07
CA VAL A 36 -2.72 1.73 13.17
C VAL A 36 -1.59 0.91 12.53
N THR A 37 -0.51 1.57 12.09
CA THR A 37 0.67 0.91 11.54
C THR A 37 1.34 0.05 12.61
N CYS A 38 1.54 0.57 13.82
CA CYS A 38 2.15 -0.16 14.94
C CYS A 38 1.37 -1.42 15.31
N ILE A 39 0.05 -1.31 15.47
CA ILE A 39 -0.81 -2.45 15.84
C ILE A 39 -0.77 -3.54 14.77
N PHE A 40 -0.92 -3.17 13.50
CA PHE A 40 -0.92 -4.15 12.43
C PHE A 40 0.47 -4.72 12.16
N LYS A 41 1.55 -3.93 12.29
CA LYS A 41 2.93 -4.41 12.21
C LYS A 41 3.18 -5.43 13.32
N ALA A 42 2.85 -5.11 14.57
CA ALA A 42 2.99 -6.05 15.69
C ALA A 42 2.20 -7.34 15.50
N LYS A 43 1.00 -7.26 14.92
CA LYS A 43 0.12 -8.41 14.73
C LYS A 43 0.49 -9.29 13.53
N TYR A 44 0.90 -8.70 12.41
CA TYR A 44 1.00 -9.40 11.13
C TYR A 44 2.40 -9.37 10.51
N CYS A 45 3.26 -8.42 10.88
CA CYS A 45 4.60 -8.24 10.32
C CYS A 45 5.61 -7.78 11.39
N PRO A 46 5.78 -8.49 12.52
CA PRO A 46 6.56 -7.97 13.65
C PRO A 46 8.05 -7.80 13.32
N SER A 47 8.58 -8.66 12.45
CA SER A 47 10.03 -8.74 12.14
C SER A 47 10.41 -8.21 10.76
N VAL A 48 9.43 -7.86 9.93
CA VAL A 48 9.63 -7.49 8.53
C VAL A 48 8.84 -6.25 8.17
N ASP A 49 9.26 -5.55 7.14
CA ASP A 49 8.52 -4.41 6.63
C ASP A 49 7.29 -4.85 5.83
N PHE A 50 6.32 -3.95 5.73
CA PHE A 50 5.04 -4.22 5.05
C PHE A 50 5.24 -4.73 3.62
N MET A 51 6.18 -4.15 2.87
CA MET A 51 6.47 -4.52 1.49
C MET A 51 7.08 -5.92 1.33
N ASP A 52 7.74 -6.43 2.37
CA ASP A 52 8.46 -7.71 2.37
C ASP A 52 7.72 -8.81 3.14
N SER A 53 6.59 -8.47 3.76
CA SER A 53 5.78 -9.40 4.53
C SER A 53 5.22 -10.56 3.71
N THR A 54 5.05 -11.73 4.33
CA THR A 54 4.34 -12.87 3.73
C THR A 54 2.90 -12.93 4.21
N VAL A 55 2.01 -13.50 3.40
CA VAL A 55 0.63 -13.79 3.83
C VAL A 55 0.62 -15.20 4.40
N ASP A 56 0.39 -15.31 5.71
CA ASP A 56 0.05 -16.60 6.32
C ASP A 56 -1.45 -16.90 6.15
N HIS A 57 -1.82 -18.17 6.24
CA HIS A 57 -3.19 -18.62 5.95
C HIS A 57 -4.25 -18.13 6.96
N SER A 58 -3.84 -17.64 8.15
CA SER A 58 -4.71 -17.18 9.24
C SER A 58 -4.74 -15.64 9.34
N LEU A 59 -5.27 -14.98 8.31
CA LEU A 59 -5.34 -13.52 8.27
C LEU A 59 -6.76 -13.01 8.19
N SER A 60 -7.04 -11.92 8.92
CA SER A 60 -8.32 -11.23 8.81
C SER A 60 -8.58 -10.76 7.37
N PHE A 61 -9.84 -10.76 6.96
CA PHE A 61 -10.23 -10.29 5.62
C PHE A 61 -9.71 -8.89 5.32
N CYS A 62 -9.79 -7.97 6.30
CA CYS A 62 -9.26 -6.61 6.18
C CYS A 62 -7.75 -6.61 5.88
N TRP A 63 -6.96 -7.38 6.64
CA TRP A 63 -5.53 -7.44 6.41
C TRP A 63 -5.18 -8.02 5.05
N ARG A 64 -5.86 -9.10 4.62
CA ARG A 64 -5.63 -9.68 3.29
C ARG A 64 -5.88 -8.65 2.17
N ARG A 65 -6.88 -7.78 2.30
CA ARG A 65 -7.15 -6.71 1.32
C ARG A 65 -6.07 -5.62 1.32
N ILE A 66 -5.65 -5.18 2.50
CA ILE A 66 -4.56 -4.20 2.65
C ILE A 66 -3.28 -4.78 2.05
N TRP A 67 -2.93 -6.01 2.44
CA TRP A 67 -1.77 -6.71 1.91
C TRP A 67 -1.83 -6.88 0.40
N ASN A 68 -2.96 -7.30 -0.18
CA ASN A 68 -3.09 -7.43 -1.65
C ASN A 68 -2.87 -6.10 -2.40
N SER A 69 -3.20 -4.94 -1.81
CA SER A 69 -3.00 -3.63 -2.45
C SER A 69 -1.52 -3.25 -2.65
N ARG A 70 -0.60 -3.96 -2.01
CA ARG A 70 0.84 -3.71 -2.15
C ARG A 70 1.38 -3.96 -3.56
N VAL A 71 0.69 -4.79 -4.36
CA VAL A 71 1.07 -5.06 -5.76
C VAL A 71 1.02 -3.77 -6.58
N LEU A 72 -0.06 -3.01 -6.43
CA LEU A 72 -0.26 -1.74 -7.12
C LEU A 72 0.67 -0.65 -6.56
N LEU A 73 0.88 -0.65 -5.24
CA LEU A 73 1.90 0.20 -4.65
C LEU A 73 3.29 -0.11 -5.21
N ARG A 74 3.66 -1.37 -5.44
CA ARG A 74 4.97 -1.73 -6.02
C ARG A 74 5.18 -1.13 -7.41
N GLU A 75 4.12 -1.02 -8.20
CA GLU A 75 4.19 -0.42 -9.53
C GLU A 75 4.41 1.11 -9.45
N GLY A 76 3.72 1.79 -8.54
CA GLY A 76 3.70 3.25 -8.45
C GLY A 76 4.65 3.90 -7.44
N TYR A 77 5.07 3.18 -6.39
CA TYR A 77 5.91 3.77 -5.34
C TYR A 77 7.32 4.01 -5.86
N ARG A 78 7.85 5.19 -5.56
CA ARG A 78 9.22 5.53 -5.87
C ARG A 78 9.85 6.18 -4.66
N TRP A 79 11.12 5.90 -4.46
CA TRP A 79 11.91 6.61 -3.47
C TRP A 79 12.20 8.02 -3.95
N HIS A 80 11.87 8.99 -3.11
CA HIS A 80 12.30 10.37 -3.30
C HIS A 80 13.65 10.57 -2.60
N ILE A 81 14.70 10.82 -3.37
CA ILE A 81 16.05 10.95 -2.83
C ILE A 81 16.19 12.34 -2.20
N GLY A 82 16.52 12.37 -0.91
CA GLY A 82 17.00 13.56 -0.20
C GLY A 82 18.53 13.61 -0.19
N ASP A 83 19.14 13.37 0.97
CA ASP A 83 20.61 13.36 1.15
C ASP A 83 21.26 11.99 0.85
N GLY A 84 20.47 10.99 0.48
CA GLY A 84 20.94 9.66 0.10
C GLY A 84 21.36 8.74 1.26
N LYS A 85 21.32 9.18 2.53
CA LYS A 85 21.83 8.37 3.66
C LYS A 85 20.92 7.21 4.06
N MET A 86 19.63 7.30 3.74
CA MET A 86 18.60 6.34 4.17
C MET A 86 18.18 5.36 3.06
N ILE A 87 18.79 5.44 1.87
CA ILE A 87 18.41 4.61 0.71
C ILE A 87 19.55 3.68 0.31
N ASN A 88 19.22 2.41 0.09
CA ASN A 88 20.07 1.54 -0.71
C ASN A 88 19.76 1.76 -2.20
N VAL A 89 20.61 2.56 -2.86
CA VAL A 89 20.45 3.02 -4.25
C VAL A 89 20.29 1.87 -5.24
N TRP A 90 20.87 0.71 -4.95
CA TRP A 90 20.82 -0.47 -5.82
C TRP A 90 19.58 -1.33 -5.62
N ALA A 91 19.01 -1.33 -4.41
CA ALA A 91 17.88 -2.18 -4.06
C ALA A 91 16.52 -1.49 -4.19
N GLN A 92 16.48 -0.14 -4.14
CA GLN A 92 15.23 0.61 -4.07
C GLN A 92 14.82 1.21 -5.44
N PRO A 93 13.52 1.25 -5.77
CA PRO A 93 13.03 1.79 -7.03
C PRO A 93 12.95 3.33 -6.96
N TRP A 94 14.05 4.02 -7.25
CA TRP A 94 14.09 5.50 -7.31
C TRP A 94 14.11 6.03 -8.75
N LEU A 95 14.65 5.27 -9.71
CA LEU A 95 14.62 5.61 -11.14
C LEU A 95 13.34 5.10 -11.80
N ARG A 96 12.84 5.86 -12.78
CA ARG A 96 11.80 5.37 -13.69
C ARG A 96 12.46 4.49 -14.76
N SER A 97 11.91 3.31 -15.03
CA SER A 97 12.37 2.52 -16.17
C SER A 97 11.99 3.23 -17.48
N PRO A 98 12.85 3.21 -18.51
CA PRO A 98 12.59 3.90 -19.78
C PRO A 98 11.32 3.41 -20.50
N SER A 99 10.84 2.21 -20.18
CA SER A 99 9.64 1.59 -20.76
C SER A 99 8.30 2.13 -20.21
N GLN A 100 8.34 3.10 -19.28
CA GLN A 100 7.15 3.77 -18.73
C GLN A 100 6.92 5.19 -19.32
N LEU A 101 7.53 5.50 -20.48
CA LEU A 101 7.28 6.70 -21.29
C LEU A 101 6.33 6.39 -22.45
#